data_AF-A0A8X7V8L5-F1
#
_entry.id   AF-A0A8X7V8L5-F1
#
_cell.length_a   1.000
_cell.length_b   1.000
_cell.length_c   1.000
_cell.angle_alpha   90.00
_cell.angle_beta   90.00
_cell.angle_gamma   90.00
#
_symmetry.space_group_name_H-M   'P 1'
#
loop_
_entity.id
_entity.type
_entity.pdbx_description
1 polymer ?
#
loop_
_entity_poly.entity_id
_entity_poly.type
_entity_poly.pdbx_seq_one_letter_code
_entity_poly.pdbx_strand_id
1 'polypeptide(L)'
;MFVGVGASRVRDLFKTAKENAPCIVFVDEIDAVGRKRGTGIGGGNDEREQTLNLSEMDGFEGNTGIIVVAAPNRADILDSALLRPGRFDRQVSVDVPDIKRRTDILKVHAGNKKFENDVSLEVIAMRTPGFS
;
A
#
# COMPACT_ATOMS: atom_id res chain seq x y z
N MET A 1 16.35 3.84 -21.66
CA MET A 1 15.11 3.99 -20.89
C MET A 1 14.19 2.88 -21.38
N PHE A 2 13.89 1.87 -20.56
CA PHE A 2 13.13 0.70 -21.02
C PHE A 2 11.64 1.00 -20.95
N VAL A 3 11.08 1.13 -22.14
CA VAL A 3 9.72 1.49 -22.45
C VAL A 3 8.89 0.18 -22.34
N GLY A 4 7.92 0.11 -21.41
CA GLY A 4 6.90 -0.96 -21.31
C GLY A 4 7.02 -1.92 -20.12
N VAL A 5 8.03 -1.74 -19.27
CA VAL A 5 8.40 -2.72 -18.23
C VAL A 5 7.38 -2.79 -17.08
N GLY A 6 6.74 -1.67 -16.73
CA GLY A 6 5.78 -1.61 -15.61
C GLY A 6 4.54 -2.47 -15.83
N ALA A 7 3.91 -2.36 -17.00
CA ALA A 7 2.70 -3.13 -17.33
C ALA A 7 2.98 -4.62 -17.58
N SER A 8 4.20 -5.00 -18.02
CA SER A 8 4.59 -6.41 -18.13
C SER A 8 4.78 -7.03 -16.75
N ARG A 9 5.48 -6.35 -15.83
CA ARG A 9 5.72 -6.86 -14.47
C ARG A 9 4.44 -7.14 -13.70
N VAL A 10 3.43 -6.28 -13.85
CA VAL A 10 2.13 -6.48 -13.21
C VAL A 10 1.43 -7.71 -13.77
N ARG A 11 1.48 -7.93 -15.09
CA ARG A 11 0.95 -9.15 -15.73
C ARG A 11 1.65 -10.41 -15.24
N ASP A 12 2.98 -10.39 -15.19
CA ASP A 12 3.77 -11.54 -14.73
C ASP A 12 3.51 -11.86 -13.25
N LEU A 13 3.34 -10.82 -12.41
CA LEU A 13 2.95 -10.94 -11.01
C LEU A 13 1.59 -11.66 -10.88
N PHE A 14 0.58 -11.23 -11.64
CA PHE A 14 -0.74 -11.85 -11.59
C PHE A 14 -0.77 -13.26 -12.16
N LYS A 15 0.01 -13.54 -13.21
CA LYS A 15 0.18 -14.90 -13.72
C LYS A 15 0.75 -15.82 -12.65
N THR A 16 1.82 -15.38 -11.99
CA THR A 16 2.45 -16.10 -10.88
C THR A 16 1.46 -16.32 -9.73
N ALA A 17 0.67 -15.31 -9.38
CA ALA A 17 -0.35 -15.44 -8.33
C ALA A 17 -1.44 -16.46 -8.69
N LYS A 18 -1.88 -16.50 -9.96
CA LYS A 18 -2.85 -17.49 -10.44
C LYS A 18 -2.31 -18.92 -10.38
N GLU A 19 -1.04 -19.12 -10.71
CA GLU A 19 -0.37 -20.42 -10.62
C GLU A 19 -0.16 -20.88 -9.17
N ASN A 20 -0.10 -19.95 -8.21
CA ASN A 20 0.16 -20.22 -6.80
C ASN A 20 -1.05 -19.99 -5.89
N ALA A 21 -2.27 -19.93 -6.45
CA ALA A 21 -3.47 -19.72 -5.66
C ALA A 21 -3.73 -20.91 -4.70
N PRO A 22 -4.22 -20.67 -3.47
CA PRO A 22 -4.59 -19.37 -2.90
C PRO A 22 -3.38 -18.60 -2.32
N CYS A 23 -3.32 -17.29 -2.58
CA CYS A 23 -2.21 -16.46 -2.11
C CYS A 23 -2.63 -15.01 -1.83
N ILE A 24 -1.76 -14.28 -1.14
CA ILE A 24 -1.87 -12.83 -0.94
C ILE A 24 -0.79 -12.14 -1.78
N VAL A 25 -1.19 -11.18 -2.61
CA VAL A 25 -0.30 -10.30 -3.35
C VAL A 25 -0.24 -8.97 -2.61
N PHE A 26 0.94 -8.60 -2.12
CA PHE A 26 1.17 -7.31 -1.47
C PHE A 26 1.92 -6.37 -2.41
N VAL A 27 1.37 -5.18 -2.65
CA VAL A 27 1.97 -4.13 -3.49
C VAL A 27 2.22 -2.90 -2.64
N ASP A 28 3.47 -2.66 -2.29
CA ASP A 28 3.88 -1.44 -1.60
C ASP A 28 4.12 -0.29 -2.60
N GLU A 29 4.02 0.94 -2.11
CA GLU A 29 4.23 2.18 -2.87
C GLU A 29 3.49 2.22 -4.21
N ILE A 30 2.23 1.74 -4.23
CA ILE A 30 1.44 1.67 -5.46
C ILE A 30 1.22 3.04 -6.11
N ASP A 31 1.36 4.13 -5.36
CA ASP A 31 1.31 5.52 -5.86
C ASP A 31 2.47 5.89 -6.79
N ALA A 32 3.57 5.13 -6.79
CA ALA A 32 4.64 5.29 -7.78
C ALA A 32 4.19 4.92 -9.20
N VAL A 33 3.20 4.03 -9.32
CA VAL A 33 2.70 3.52 -10.61
C VAL A 33 1.24 3.88 -10.87
N GLY A 34 0.47 4.20 -9.82
CA GLY A 34 -0.97 4.46 -9.86
C GLY A 34 -1.36 5.93 -9.73
N ARG A 35 -0.45 6.87 -9.96
CA ARG A 35 -0.68 8.30 -9.75
C ARG A 35 -1.62 8.91 -10.80
N LYS A 36 -2.55 9.77 -10.35
CA LYS A 36 -3.41 10.57 -11.23
C LYS A 36 -2.54 11.54 -12.05
N ARG A 37 -2.72 11.52 -13.37
CA ARG A 37 -1.97 12.41 -14.28
C ARG A 37 -2.26 13.88 -13.94
N GLY A 38 -1.20 14.68 -13.81
CA GLY A 38 -1.32 16.14 -13.72
C GLY A 38 -1.53 16.76 -15.10
N THR A 39 -2.35 17.80 -15.18
CA THR A 39 -2.49 18.69 -16.35
C THR A 39 -1.22 19.53 -16.52
N GLY A 40 -0.10 18.88 -16.87
CA GLY A 40 1.16 19.54 -17.18
C GLY A 40 1.21 19.89 -18.66
N ILE A 41 1.07 21.17 -18.98
CA ILE A 41 1.34 21.71 -20.31
C ILE A 41 2.85 21.58 -20.55
N GLY A 42 3.28 20.52 -21.24
CA GLY A 42 4.70 20.29 -21.51
C GLY A 42 4.89 19.01 -22.32
N GLY A 43 4.82 19.14 -23.64
CA GLY A 43 4.97 18.04 -24.58
C GLY A 43 6.32 17.33 -24.45
N GLY A 44 6.26 16.02 -24.33
CA GLY A 44 7.39 15.11 -24.34
C GLY A 44 6.85 13.69 -24.37
N ASN A 45 7.31 12.89 -25.31
CA ASN A 45 6.78 11.59 -25.74
C ASN A 45 6.96 10.45 -24.69
N ASP A 46 6.80 10.77 -23.40
CA ASP A 46 6.76 9.85 -22.24
C ASP A 46 5.32 9.41 -21.91
N GLU A 47 4.37 9.74 -22.78
CA GLU A 47 2.93 9.74 -22.51
C GLU A 47 2.24 8.37 -22.65
N ARG A 48 2.92 7.35 -23.19
CA ARG A 48 2.26 6.10 -23.63
C ARG A 48 2.33 4.90 -22.68
N GLU A 49 3.08 4.95 -21.58
CA GLU A 49 3.45 3.69 -20.89
C GLU A 49 3.28 3.60 -19.38
N GLN A 50 2.77 4.63 -18.73
CA GLN A 50 2.44 4.58 -17.30
C GLN A 50 0.94 4.41 -17.03
N THR A 51 0.21 3.88 -18.01
CA THR A 51 -1.12 3.33 -17.73
C THR A 51 -0.88 1.89 -17.33
N LEU A 52 -0.92 1.59 -16.04
CA LEU A 52 -1.24 0.23 -15.62
C LEU A 52 -2.47 -0.18 -16.42
N ASN A 53 -2.34 -1.20 -17.26
CA ASN A 53 -3.50 -1.80 -17.91
C ASN A 53 -4.31 -2.49 -16.82
N LEU A 54 -5.16 -1.70 -16.18
CA LEU A 54 -6.12 -2.03 -15.13
C LEU A 54 -7.09 -3.13 -15.57
N SER A 55 -7.08 -3.50 -16.85
CA SER A 55 -7.79 -4.64 -17.42
C SER A 55 -7.43 -5.98 -16.77
N GLU A 56 -6.23 -6.14 -16.22
CA GLU A 56 -5.86 -7.39 -15.51
C GLU A 56 -6.51 -7.47 -14.12
N MET A 57 -6.83 -6.32 -13.49
CA MET A 57 -7.64 -6.29 -12.28
C MET A 57 -9.11 -6.49 -12.60
N ASP A 58 -9.60 -6.05 -13.76
CA ASP A 58 -11.00 -6.32 -14.15
C ASP A 58 -11.24 -7.81 -14.48
N GLY A 59 -10.17 -8.60 -14.66
CA GLY A 59 -10.20 -10.05 -14.89
C GLY A 59 -10.53 -10.91 -13.65
N PHE A 60 -10.92 -10.31 -12.52
CA PHE A 60 -11.44 -11.01 -11.34
C PHE A 60 -12.90 -11.47 -11.51
N GLU A 61 -13.26 -11.99 -12.69
CA GLU A 61 -14.51 -12.71 -12.89
C GLU A 61 -14.42 -14.09 -12.20
N GLY A 62 -14.58 -14.11 -10.87
CA GLY A 62 -14.61 -15.32 -10.05
C GLY A 62 -13.68 -15.28 -8.83
N ASN A 63 -14.08 -15.94 -7.75
CA ASN A 63 -13.31 -16.07 -6.52
C ASN A 63 -12.12 -17.03 -6.72
N THR A 64 -11.04 -16.54 -7.32
CA THR A 64 -9.80 -17.31 -7.59
C THR A 64 -8.95 -17.59 -6.35
N GLY A 65 -9.38 -17.14 -5.16
CA GLY A 65 -8.63 -17.32 -3.91
C GLY A 65 -7.39 -16.43 -3.80
N ILE A 66 -7.29 -15.39 -4.63
CA ILE A 66 -6.20 -14.40 -4.61
C ILE A 66 -6.70 -13.13 -3.94
N ILE A 67 -6.00 -12.68 -2.89
CA ILE A 67 -6.28 -11.41 -2.22
C ILE A 67 -5.17 -10.42 -2.60
N VAL A 68 -5.53 -9.25 -3.10
CA VAL A 68 -4.58 -8.18 -3.40
C VAL A 68 -4.66 -7.11 -2.32
N VAL A 69 -3.53 -6.81 -1.69
CA VAL A 69 -3.39 -5.74 -0.70
C VAL A 69 -2.39 -4.73 -1.25
N ALA A 70 -2.73 -3.45 -1.23
CA ALA A 70 -1.83 -2.40 -1.65
C ALA A 70 -1.68 -1.33 -0.56
N ALA A 71 -0.47 -0.80 -0.42
CA ALA A 71 -0.14 0.26 0.52
C ALA A 71 0.37 1.48 -0.26
N PRO A 72 -0.37 2.60 -0.31
CA PRO A 72 0.14 3.85 -0.83
C PRO A 72 0.77 4.70 0.27
N ASN A 73 1.87 5.40 -0.04
CA ASN A 73 2.37 6.47 0.83
C ASN A 73 1.40 7.67 0.82
N ARG A 74 0.75 7.89 -0.32
CA ARG A 74 -0.20 8.98 -0.55
C ARG A 74 -1.46 8.49 -1.28
N ALA A 75 -2.54 8.30 -0.53
CA ALA A 75 -3.82 7.91 -1.11
C ALA A 75 -4.47 9.02 -1.96
N ASP A 76 -4.18 10.29 -1.66
CA ASP A 76 -4.77 11.47 -2.31
C ASP A 76 -4.38 11.63 -3.78
N ILE A 77 -3.23 11.09 -4.17
CA ILE A 77 -2.70 11.17 -5.54
C ILE A 77 -3.02 9.95 -6.39
N LEU A 78 -3.68 8.92 -5.83
CA LEU A 78 -4.03 7.73 -6.57
C LEU A 78 -5.10 8.02 -7.63
N ASP A 79 -5.01 7.34 -8.77
CA ASP A 79 -6.05 7.36 -9.77
C ASP A 79 -7.33 6.73 -9.20
N SER A 80 -8.43 7.50 -9.20
CA SER A 80 -9.77 7.04 -8.84
C SER A 80 -10.22 5.77 -9.58
N ALA A 81 -9.64 5.46 -10.75
CA ALA A 81 -9.90 4.22 -11.46
C ALA A 81 -9.45 2.99 -10.66
N LEU A 82 -8.39 3.06 -9.86
CA LEU A 82 -7.92 1.96 -9.01
C LEU A 82 -8.89 1.64 -7.87
N LEU A 83 -9.64 2.64 -7.41
CA LEU A 83 -10.54 2.57 -6.26
C LEU A 83 -11.98 2.15 -6.62
N ARG A 84 -12.22 1.77 -7.88
CA ARG A 84 -13.55 1.36 -8.34
C ARG A 84 -13.90 -0.05 -7.85
N PRO A 85 -15.20 -0.37 -7.69
CA PRO A 85 -15.65 -1.72 -7.40
C PRO A 85 -15.05 -2.74 -8.37
N GLY A 86 -14.62 -3.89 -7.85
CA GLY A 86 -13.89 -4.93 -8.61
C GLY A 86 -12.37 -4.75 -8.64
N ARG A 87 -11.82 -3.68 -8.07
CA ARG A 87 -10.38 -3.42 -7.94
C ARG A 87 -9.99 -3.27 -6.46
N PHE A 88 -9.50 -2.11 -6.03
CA PHE A 88 -9.33 -1.79 -4.61
C PHE A 88 -10.63 -1.23 -4.04
N ASP A 89 -11.62 -2.11 -3.89
CA ASP A 89 -12.96 -1.79 -3.41
C ASP A 89 -13.03 -1.64 -1.88
N ARG A 90 -12.08 -2.23 -1.15
CA ARG A 90 -11.91 -2.07 0.31
C ARG A 90 -10.75 -1.14 0.63
N GLN A 91 -11.03 -0.13 1.44
CA GLN A 91 -10.05 0.82 1.95
C GLN A 91 -9.97 0.70 3.47
N VAL A 92 -8.76 0.57 3.98
CA VAL A 92 -8.47 0.50 5.41
C VAL A 92 -7.50 1.62 5.74
N SER A 93 -7.97 2.60 6.52
CA SER A 93 -7.13 3.71 6.98
C SER A 93 -6.35 3.30 8.23
N VAL A 94 -5.05 3.64 8.25
CA VAL A 94 -4.18 3.46 9.42
C VAL A 94 -3.87 4.84 9.98
N ASP A 95 -4.53 5.18 11.07
CA ASP A 95 -4.32 6.46 11.76
C ASP A 95 -3.07 6.43 12.66
N VAL A 96 -2.54 7.62 12.95
CA VAL A 96 -1.48 7.81 13.95
C VAL A 96 -1.91 7.17 15.28
N PRO A 97 -1.04 6.41 15.97
CA PRO A 97 -1.42 5.68 17.16
C PRO A 97 -1.83 6.64 18.30
N ASP A 98 -2.92 6.30 19.00
CA ASP A 98 -3.33 6.95 20.23
C ASP A 98 -2.41 6.56 21.41
N ILE A 99 -2.66 7.10 22.62
CA ILE A 99 -1.83 6.82 23.81
C ILE A 99 -1.76 5.30 24.09
N LYS A 100 -2.88 4.58 23.92
CA LYS A 100 -2.94 3.14 24.20
C LYS A 100 -2.12 2.37 23.17
N ARG A 101 -2.33 2.63 21.88
CA ARG A 101 -1.55 2.04 20.77
C ARG A 101 -0.06 2.35 20.89
N ARG A 102 0.32 3.59 21.25
CA ARG A 102 1.74 3.94 21.50
C ARG A 102 2.30 3.16 22.69
N THR A 103 1.54 2.96 23.75
CA THR A 103 1.96 2.13 24.89
C THR A 103 2.17 0.67 24.44
N ASP A 104 1.27 0.12 23.63
CA ASP A 104 1.37 -1.25 23.12
C ASP A 104 2.58 -1.43 22.18
N ILE A 105 2.83 -0.47 21.29
CA ILE A 105 4.02 -0.42 20.43
C ILE A 105 5.28 -0.41 21.30
N LEU A 106 5.33 0.47 22.32
CA LEU A 106 6.46 0.55 23.24
C LEU A 106 6.67 -0.77 23.98
N LYS A 107 5.60 -1.45 24.43
CA LYS A 107 5.68 -2.76 25.11
C LYS A 107 6.31 -3.83 24.22
N VAL A 108 5.94 -3.89 22.94
CA VAL A 108 6.54 -4.82 21.97
C VAL A 108 8.04 -4.56 21.83
N HIS A 109 8.45 -3.29 21.66
CA HIS A 109 9.87 -2.95 21.53
C HIS A 109 10.66 -3.03 22.84
N ALA A 110 9.98 -2.94 23.98
CA ALA A 110 10.56 -3.02 25.32
C ALA A 110 10.76 -4.46 25.82
N GLY A 111 10.06 -5.45 25.28
CA GLY A 111 9.99 -6.82 25.84
C GLY A 111 11.32 -7.51 26.16
N ASN A 112 12.40 -7.19 25.44
CA ASN A 112 13.74 -7.77 25.64
C ASN A 112 14.75 -6.82 26.30
N LYS A 113 14.30 -5.73 26.92
CA LYS A 113 15.17 -4.69 27.51
C LYS A 113 15.01 -4.66 29.02
N LYS A 114 16.13 -4.41 29.71
CA LYS A 114 16.13 -4.18 31.16
C LYS A 114 15.76 -2.73 31.41
N PHE A 115 14.85 -2.52 32.34
CA PHE A 115 14.45 -1.21 32.81
C PHE A 115 14.62 -1.16 34.33
N GLU A 116 14.92 0.03 34.83
CA GLU A 116 14.76 0.33 36.25
C GLU A 116 13.27 0.36 36.61
N ASN A 117 12.93 0.15 37.88
CA ASN A 117 11.54 0.03 38.34
C ASN A 117 10.70 1.31 38.18
N ASP A 118 11.35 2.45 37.97
CA ASP A 118 10.73 3.77 37.82
C ASP A 118 10.36 4.11 36.36
N VAL A 119 10.70 3.25 35.40
CA VAL A 119 10.37 3.46 33.98
C VAL A 119 8.94 3.03 33.69
N SER A 120 8.06 3.99 33.38
CA SER A 120 6.70 3.71 32.88
C SER A 120 6.58 4.02 31.39
N LEU A 121 6.21 3.00 30.61
CA LEU A 121 5.94 3.14 29.17
C LEU A 121 4.68 3.96 28.91
N GLU A 122 3.68 3.90 29.81
CA GLU A 122 2.48 4.74 29.74
C GLU A 122 2.82 6.24 29.84
N VAL A 123 3.73 6.61 30.75
CA VAL A 123 4.21 8.00 30.91
C VAL A 123 4.95 8.47 29.65
N ILE A 124 5.76 7.60 29.04
CA ILE A 124 6.44 7.90 27.78
C ILE A 124 5.42 8.09 26.66
N ALA A 125 4.44 7.19 26.54
CA ALA A 125 3.38 7.28 25.52
C ALA A 125 2.55 8.57 25.61
N MET A 126 2.32 9.10 26.82
CA MET A 126 1.65 10.39 27.03
C MET A 126 2.46 11.57 26.51
N ARG A 127 3.80 11.48 26.50
CA ARG A 127 4.72 12.54 26.06
C ARG A 127 5.09 12.49 24.58
N THR A 128 4.63 11.47 23.85
CA THR A 128 4.87 11.29 22.41
C THR A 128 3.64 11.48 21.51
N PRO A 129 2.75 12.50 21.70
CA PRO A 129 1.71 12.79 20.71
C PRO A 129 2.30 13.01 19.31
N GLY A 130 1.68 12.41 18.30
CA GLY A 130 2.09 12.57 16.89
C GLY A 130 3.20 11.63 16.42
N PHE A 131 3.74 10.78 17.29
CA PHE A 131 4.75 9.79 16.90
C PHE A 131 4.07 8.59 16.25
N SER A 132 4.65 8.09 15.15
CA SER A 132 4.18 6.95 14.35
C SER A 132 5.24 5.86 14.24
#